data_AF-A0A3Q1AP33-F1
#
_entry.id   AF-A0A3Q1AP33-F1
#
_cell.length_a   1.000
_cell.length_b   1.000
_cell.length_c   1.000
_cell.angle_alpha   90.00
_cell.angle_beta   90.00
_cell.angle_gamma   90.00
#
_symmetry.space_group_name_H-M   'P 1'
#
loop_
_entity.id
_entity.type
_entity.pdbx_description
1 polymer ?
#
loop_
_entity_poly.entity_id
_entity_poly.type
_entity_poly.pdbx_seq_one_letter_code
_entity_poly.pdbx_strand_id
1 'polypeptide(L)'
;MSFGSLFRVRLPSSILMTHVFVYGTLKKGQPNYHRMLDAANGKAEYLGSALTTEKFPLVIASKYNIPFLLNIPGQGHRVHGEVYRVDDQMLKFLDDFESVPTWYQRNVVRLEVKEWVGKPDGGEAAPSPGSVTEAFVYNTTMYQSDWTTLRCFESYDANGDHGLKYAYRETRD
;
A
#
# COMPACT_ATOMS: atom_id res chain seq x y z
N MET A 1 -48.12 22.03 -28.27
CA MET A 1 -47.91 21.40 -26.95
C MET A 1 -46.75 20.42 -27.09
N SER A 2 -45.85 20.51 -26.12
CA SER A 2 -44.54 19.86 -25.99
C SER A 2 -44.56 18.34 -26.12
N PHE A 3 -43.47 17.74 -26.59
CA PHE A 3 -42.76 16.68 -25.86
C PHE A 3 -41.30 16.61 -26.34
N GLY A 4 -40.41 17.26 -25.59
CA GLY A 4 -38.95 17.10 -25.73
C GLY A 4 -38.51 15.81 -25.07
N SER A 5 -37.87 14.93 -25.84
CA SER A 5 -37.22 13.71 -25.33
C SER A 5 -36.00 14.09 -24.49
N LEU A 6 -36.06 13.81 -23.19
CA LEU A 6 -34.94 13.97 -22.27
C LEU A 6 -33.91 12.86 -22.55
N PHE A 7 -32.81 13.20 -23.22
CA PHE A 7 -31.63 12.34 -23.23
C PHE A 7 -31.06 12.28 -21.82
N ARG A 8 -31.25 11.14 -21.15
CA ARG A 8 -30.58 10.84 -19.88
C ARG A 8 -29.11 10.54 -20.16
N VAL A 9 -28.27 11.55 -20.06
CA VAL A 9 -26.81 11.39 -20.05
C VAL A 9 -26.47 10.54 -18.81
N ARG A 10 -26.03 9.30 -19.04
CA ARG A 10 -25.35 8.50 -18.01
C ARG A 10 -23.99 9.15 -17.81
N LEU A 11 -23.83 9.93 -16.74
CA LEU A 11 -22.51 10.29 -16.24
C LEU A 11 -21.76 8.96 -16.00
N PRO A 12 -20.52 8.80 -16.49
CA PRO A 12 -19.75 7.62 -16.15
C PRO A 12 -19.64 7.56 -14.63
N SER A 13 -19.90 6.39 -14.06
CA SER A 13 -19.63 6.13 -12.65
C SER A 13 -18.18 6.49 -12.43
N SER A 14 -17.90 7.58 -11.72
CA SER A 14 -16.55 7.90 -11.27
C SER A 14 -16.16 6.77 -10.34
N ILE A 15 -15.38 5.82 -10.85
CA ILE A 15 -14.73 4.83 -10.01
C ILE A 15 -13.86 5.65 -9.07
N LEU A 16 -14.12 5.57 -7.76
CA LEU A 16 -13.27 6.23 -6.79
C LEU A 16 -11.91 5.55 -6.87
N MET A 17 -10.91 6.31 -7.25
CA MET A 17 -9.54 5.83 -7.35
C MET A 17 -8.82 6.23 -6.07
N THR A 18 -8.16 5.26 -5.44
CA THR A 18 -7.54 5.41 -4.14
C THR A 18 -6.03 5.21 -4.25
N HIS A 19 -5.24 6.08 -3.64
CA HIS A 19 -3.79 5.88 -3.54
C HIS A 19 -3.45 4.98 -2.35
N VAL A 20 -2.70 3.91 -2.61
CA VAL A 20 -2.19 2.97 -1.61
C VAL A 20 -0.67 2.90 -1.70
N PHE A 21 -0.01 3.03 -0.56
CA PHE A 21 1.42 2.86 -0.40
C PHE A 21 1.73 1.45 0.14
N VAL A 22 2.52 0.71 -0.62
CA VAL A 22 2.97 -0.64 -0.26
C VAL A 22 4.47 -0.63 0.04
N TYR A 23 4.85 -1.21 1.18
CA TYR A 23 6.24 -1.25 1.66
C TYR A 23 6.80 -2.68 1.75
N GLY A 24 5.91 -3.68 1.78
CA GLY A 24 6.24 -5.08 2.07
C GLY A 24 6.07 -6.00 0.87
N THR A 25 5.40 -7.12 1.10
CA THR A 25 5.30 -8.24 0.14
C THR A 25 4.54 -7.94 -1.15
N LEU A 26 3.78 -6.83 -1.20
CA LEU A 26 3.01 -6.40 -2.38
C LEU A 26 3.81 -5.54 -3.36
N LYS A 27 5.04 -5.11 -3.01
CA LYS A 27 5.91 -4.34 -3.93
C LYS A 27 6.31 -5.15 -5.15
N LYS A 28 6.71 -4.50 -6.25
CA LYS A 28 7.31 -5.18 -7.42
C LYS A 28 8.47 -6.10 -7.00
N GLY A 29 8.49 -7.30 -7.59
CA GLY A 29 9.50 -8.32 -7.29
C GLY A 29 9.34 -9.02 -5.94
N GLN A 30 8.34 -8.65 -5.13
CA GLN A 30 8.06 -9.29 -3.83
C GLN A 30 7.00 -10.40 -3.95
N PRO A 31 6.93 -11.33 -2.98
CA PRO A 31 6.18 -12.58 -3.11
C PRO A 31 4.69 -12.45 -3.48
N ASN A 32 4.02 -11.40 -3.00
CA ASN A 32 2.59 -11.20 -3.21
C ASN A 32 2.27 -10.20 -4.34
N TYR A 33 3.26 -9.71 -5.08
CA TYR A 33 3.06 -8.75 -6.17
C TYR A 33 2.06 -9.23 -7.23
N HIS A 34 2.03 -10.54 -7.51
CA HIS A 34 1.09 -11.14 -8.46
C HIS A 34 -0.38 -10.84 -8.12
N ARG A 35 -0.72 -10.62 -6.84
CA ARG A 35 -2.08 -10.26 -6.40
C ARG A 35 -2.49 -8.87 -6.86
N MET A 36 -1.53 -7.94 -7.00
CA MET A 36 -1.73 -6.59 -7.53
C MET A 36 -1.99 -6.58 -9.05
N LEU A 37 -1.59 -7.64 -9.75
CA LEU A 37 -1.74 -7.78 -11.21
C LEU A 37 -2.99 -8.57 -11.62
N ASP A 38 -3.59 -9.29 -10.69
CA ASP A 38 -4.74 -10.15 -10.95
C ASP A 38 -6.01 -9.31 -11.12
N ALA A 39 -6.54 -9.27 -12.34
CA ALA A 39 -7.74 -8.52 -12.68
C ALA A 39 -9.00 -9.01 -11.94
N ALA A 40 -9.00 -10.22 -11.38
CA ALA A 40 -10.08 -10.70 -10.52
C ALA A 40 -10.13 -9.95 -9.18
N ASN A 41 -8.99 -9.40 -8.72
CA ASN A 41 -8.91 -8.62 -7.49
C ASN A 41 -9.28 -7.15 -7.71
N GLY A 42 -9.29 -6.66 -8.96
CA GLY A 42 -9.54 -5.26 -9.32
C GLY A 42 -8.39 -4.65 -10.11
N LYS A 43 -8.31 -3.33 -10.17
CA LYS A 43 -7.21 -2.62 -10.87
C LYS A 43 -6.24 -2.00 -9.87
N ALA A 44 -4.94 -2.20 -10.12
CA ALA A 44 -3.86 -1.46 -9.48
C ALA A 44 -2.88 -0.91 -10.54
N GLU A 45 -2.70 0.40 -10.55
CA GLU A 45 -1.77 1.09 -11.44
C GLU A 45 -0.60 1.65 -10.62
N TYR A 46 0.63 1.27 -10.98
CA TYR A 46 1.83 1.82 -10.35
C TYR A 46 1.98 3.30 -10.72
N LEU A 47 2.11 4.16 -9.70
CA LEU A 47 2.29 5.59 -9.88
C LEU A 47 3.72 6.04 -9.67
N GLY A 48 4.49 5.38 -8.81
CA GLY A 48 5.83 5.84 -8.47
C GLY A 48 6.39 5.28 -7.17
N SER A 49 7.60 5.72 -6.85
CA SER A 49 8.30 5.36 -5.62
C SER A 49 8.21 6.51 -4.61
N ALA A 50 8.12 6.17 -3.33
CA ALA A 50 7.99 7.15 -2.27
C ALA A 50 8.64 6.68 -0.96
N LEU A 51 8.83 7.63 -0.05
CA LEU A 51 9.42 7.43 1.26
C LEU A 51 8.47 8.02 2.31
N THR A 52 8.18 7.31 3.40
CA THR A 52 7.38 7.91 4.49
C THR A 52 8.06 9.19 4.99
N THR A 53 7.28 10.24 5.26
CA THR A 53 7.82 11.49 5.84
C THR A 53 8.21 11.27 7.30
N GLU A 54 7.32 10.63 8.06
CA GLU A 54 7.55 10.15 9.42
C GLU A 54 8.36 8.86 9.43
N LYS A 55 9.05 8.62 10.55
CA LYS A 55 9.70 7.32 10.81
C LYS A 55 8.69 6.32 11.36
N PHE A 56 8.82 5.06 10.95
CA PHE A 56 8.09 3.93 11.50
C PHE A 56 9.02 2.72 11.72
N PRO A 57 8.75 1.88 12.73
CA PRO A 57 9.37 0.57 12.83
C PRO A 57 8.80 -0.36 11.77
N LEU A 58 9.56 -0.60 10.70
CA LEU A 58 9.32 -1.72 9.79
C LEU A 58 10.16 -2.91 10.26
N VAL A 59 9.51 -3.95 10.74
CA VAL A 59 10.15 -5.14 11.31
C VAL A 59 9.74 -6.39 10.53
N ILE A 60 10.59 -7.42 10.53
CA ILE A 60 10.24 -8.75 10.03
C ILE A 60 9.95 -9.61 11.26
N ALA A 61 8.72 -10.12 11.38
CA ALA A 61 8.26 -10.80 12.58
C ALA A 61 7.35 -12.00 12.26
N SER A 62 6.86 -12.65 13.32
CA SER A 62 6.12 -13.93 13.31
C SER A 62 6.95 -15.13 12.82
N LYS A 63 6.44 -16.35 13.05
CA LYS A 63 7.04 -17.58 12.52
C LYS A 63 7.08 -17.66 10.98
N TYR A 64 6.40 -16.73 10.30
CA TYR A 64 6.28 -16.69 8.84
C TYR A 64 7.14 -15.58 8.19
N ASN A 65 7.95 -14.85 8.98
CA ASN A 65 8.82 -13.77 8.50
C ASN A 65 8.08 -12.72 7.66
N ILE A 66 6.95 -12.25 8.19
CA ILE A 66 6.10 -11.25 7.53
C ILE A 66 6.63 -9.85 7.89
N PRO A 67 6.73 -8.91 6.92
CA PRO A 67 7.04 -7.52 7.23
C PRO A 67 5.84 -6.83 7.88
N PHE A 68 6.04 -6.19 9.02
CA PHE A 68 5.04 -5.37 9.72
C PHE A 68 5.53 -3.93 9.84
N LEU A 69 4.71 -2.99 9.42
CA LEU A 69 4.87 -1.58 9.76
C LEU A 69 4.11 -1.31 11.06
N LEU A 70 4.84 -1.17 12.17
CA LEU A 70 4.23 -0.85 13.46
C LEU A 70 3.81 0.62 13.46
N ASN A 71 2.57 0.90 13.88
CA ASN A 71 2.05 2.26 13.95
C ASN A 71 2.58 2.99 15.19
N ILE A 72 3.90 3.24 15.19
CA ILE A 72 4.62 3.98 16.22
C ILE A 72 5.38 5.12 15.53
N PRO A 73 4.69 6.22 15.18
CA PRO A 73 5.32 7.34 14.48
C PRO A 73 6.52 7.89 15.25
N GLY A 74 7.57 8.27 14.52
CA GLY A 74 8.81 8.83 15.07
C GLY A 74 9.88 7.81 15.47
N GLN A 75 9.57 6.51 15.46
CA GLN A 75 10.53 5.43 15.74
C GLN A 75 10.97 4.70 14.47
N GLY A 76 12.10 3.98 14.53
CA GLY A 76 12.62 3.24 13.38
C GLY A 76 13.17 4.14 12.28
N HIS A 77 12.74 3.93 11.04
CA HIS A 77 13.28 4.60 9.86
C HIS A 77 12.16 5.20 9.00
N ARG A 78 12.56 6.07 8.07
CA ARG A 78 11.68 6.41 6.95
C ARG A 78 11.64 5.20 6.02
N VAL A 79 10.45 4.77 5.64
CA VAL A 79 10.25 3.48 4.95
C VAL A 79 10.03 3.71 3.46
N HIS A 80 10.84 3.02 2.65
CA HIS A 80 10.75 3.01 1.19
C HIS A 80 9.63 2.10 0.72
N GLY A 81 8.88 2.57 -0.27
CA GLY A 81 7.82 1.79 -0.89
C GLY A 81 7.35 2.37 -2.22
N GLU A 82 6.22 1.85 -2.67
CA GLU A 82 5.64 2.12 -3.97
C GLU A 82 4.20 2.65 -3.78
N VAL A 83 3.81 3.63 -4.58
CA VAL A 83 2.45 4.17 -4.59
C VAL A 83 1.70 3.58 -5.78
N TYR A 84 0.50 3.06 -5.51
CA TYR A 84 -0.43 2.53 -6.49
C TYR A 84 -1.73 3.30 -6.45
N ARG A 85 -2.34 3.53 -7.61
CA ARG A 85 -3.74 3.90 -7.74
C ARG A 85 -4.56 2.63 -7.89
N VAL A 86 -5.54 2.43 -7.01
CA VAL A 86 -6.38 1.25 -7.00
C VAL A 86 -7.86 1.63 -7.12
N ASP A 87 -8.66 0.77 -7.76
CA ASP A 87 -10.12 0.90 -7.71
C ASP A 87 -10.70 0.33 -6.41
N ASP A 88 -11.99 0.60 -6.17
CA ASP A 88 -12.69 0.12 -4.96
C ASP A 88 -12.66 -1.41 -4.81
N GLN A 89 -12.63 -2.15 -5.92
CA GLN A 89 -12.57 -3.62 -5.90
C GLN A 89 -11.21 -4.09 -5.36
N MET A 90 -10.11 -3.56 -5.92
CA MET A 90 -8.76 -3.85 -5.44
C MET A 90 -8.56 -3.37 -4.01
N LEU A 91 -9.10 -2.20 -3.67
CA LEU A 91 -9.03 -1.66 -2.34
C LEU A 91 -9.71 -2.58 -1.31
N LYS A 92 -10.89 -3.12 -1.63
CA LYS A 92 -11.59 -4.11 -0.80
C LYS A 92 -10.81 -5.43 -0.70
N PHE A 93 -10.28 -5.92 -1.82
CA PHE A 93 -9.46 -7.13 -1.81
C PHE A 93 -8.26 -6.97 -0.88
N LEU A 94 -7.58 -5.82 -0.91
CA LEU A 94 -6.44 -5.55 -0.05
C LEU A 94 -6.82 -5.50 1.44
N ASP A 95 -7.97 -4.91 1.79
CA ASP A 95 -8.49 -4.93 3.17
C ASP A 95 -8.70 -6.37 3.66
N ASP A 96 -9.35 -7.22 2.84
CA ASP A 96 -9.60 -8.63 3.15
C ASP A 96 -8.27 -9.41 3.24
N PHE A 97 -7.36 -9.18 2.28
CA PHE A 97 -6.06 -9.82 2.22
C PHE A 97 -5.22 -9.49 3.46
N GLU A 98 -5.14 -8.22 3.87
CA GLU A 98 -4.40 -7.76 5.05
C GLU A 98 -5.19 -7.96 6.36
N SER A 99 -6.35 -8.63 6.31
CA SER A 99 -7.17 -8.98 7.48
C SER A 99 -7.54 -7.76 8.33
N VAL A 100 -7.90 -6.66 7.68
CA VAL A 100 -8.36 -5.42 8.34
C VAL A 100 -9.70 -5.66 9.05
N PRO A 101 -9.92 -5.16 10.28
CA PRO A 101 -9.02 -4.38 11.12
C PRO A 101 -8.17 -5.21 12.10
N THR A 102 -8.16 -6.55 11.98
CA THR A 102 -7.62 -7.46 13.00
C THR A 102 -6.10 -7.55 13.02
N TRP A 103 -5.44 -7.73 11.86
CA TRP A 103 -3.98 -7.81 11.77
C TRP A 103 -3.37 -6.46 11.43
N TYR A 104 -3.95 -5.79 10.43
CA TYR A 104 -3.59 -4.44 10.03
C TYR A 104 -4.79 -3.51 10.14
N GLN A 105 -4.49 -2.22 10.15
CA GLN A 105 -5.45 -1.14 10.01
C GLN A 105 -5.03 -0.30 8.80
N ARG A 106 -6.00 0.14 8.01
CA ARG A 106 -5.74 1.04 6.91
C ARG A 106 -5.75 2.48 7.41
N ASN A 107 -4.61 3.14 7.37
CA ASN A 107 -4.42 4.52 7.83
C ASN A 107 -3.82 5.39 6.72
N VAL A 108 -4.02 6.70 6.80
CA VAL A 108 -3.41 7.65 5.86
C VAL A 108 -2.01 8.02 6.37
N VAL A 109 -1.04 8.07 5.46
CA VAL A 109 0.32 8.56 5.72
C VAL A 109 0.76 9.59 4.69
N ARG A 110 1.64 10.49 5.15
CA ARG A 110 2.31 11.48 4.30
C ARG A 110 3.60 10.91 3.75
N LEU A 111 3.80 11.05 2.45
CA LEU A 111 4.91 10.45 1.71
C LEU A 111 5.68 11.52 0.95
N GLU A 112 7.01 11.49 1.03
CA GLU A 112 7.88 12.22 0.12
C GLU A 112 7.99 11.43 -1.19
N VAL A 113 7.58 12.05 -2.29
CA VAL A 113 7.64 11.45 -3.63
C VAL A 113 9.09 11.39 -4.08
N LYS A 114 9.57 10.20 -4.46
CA LYS A 114 10.91 10.02 -5.04
C LYS A 114 10.87 10.01 -6.56
N GLU A 115 9.88 9.33 -7.12
CA GLU A 115 9.63 9.25 -8.55
C GLU A 115 8.12 9.18 -8.77
N TRP A 116 7.63 9.79 -9.84
CA TRP A 116 6.23 9.69 -10.26
C TRP A 116 6.14 9.51 -11.78
N VAL A 117 5.49 8.43 -12.21
CA VAL A 117 5.29 8.04 -13.61
C VAL A 117 3.80 7.92 -13.98
N GLY A 118 2.92 7.84 -12.99
CA GLY A 118 1.48 7.71 -13.21
C GLY A 118 0.83 9.01 -13.71
N LYS A 119 -0.24 8.88 -14.50
CA LYS A 119 -1.03 10.06 -14.87
C LYS A 119 -1.80 10.56 -13.64
N PRO A 120 -1.80 11.86 -13.33
CA PRO A 120 -2.59 12.43 -12.25
C PRO A 120 -4.10 12.31 -12.53
N ASP A 121 -4.91 12.30 -11.47
CA ASP A 121 -6.37 12.26 -11.59
C ASP A 121 -6.90 13.63 -12.06
N GLY A 122 -7.99 13.60 -12.84
CA GLY A 122 -8.83 14.80 -13.05
C GLY A 122 -8.18 16.03 -13.69
N GLY A 123 -6.99 15.91 -14.29
CA GLY A 123 -6.26 17.04 -14.89
C GLY A 123 -5.37 17.81 -13.90
N GLU A 124 -5.17 17.29 -12.68
CA GLU A 124 -4.18 17.82 -11.74
C GLU A 124 -2.75 17.65 -12.27
N ALA A 125 -1.80 18.39 -11.73
CA ALA A 125 -0.39 18.19 -12.04
C ALA A 125 0.14 16.95 -11.30
N ALA A 126 1.00 16.16 -11.94
CA ALA A 126 1.68 15.07 -11.28
C ALA A 126 2.54 15.60 -10.11
N PRO A 127 2.56 14.91 -8.95
CA PRO A 127 3.46 15.25 -7.86
C PRO A 127 4.92 15.32 -8.33
N SER A 128 5.62 16.40 -7.98
CA SER A 128 7.04 16.56 -8.29
C SER A 128 7.91 15.76 -7.31
N PRO A 129 9.08 15.25 -7.72
CA PRO A 129 10.04 14.68 -6.78
C PRO A 129 10.36 15.63 -5.62
N GLY A 130 10.38 15.12 -4.39
CA GLY A 130 10.54 15.88 -3.15
C GLY A 130 9.26 16.52 -2.60
N SER A 131 8.17 16.55 -3.37
CA SER A 131 6.86 16.98 -2.85
C SER A 131 6.25 15.95 -1.91
N VAL A 132 5.27 16.39 -1.10
CA VAL A 132 4.54 15.51 -0.18
C VAL A 132 3.17 15.18 -0.76
N THR A 133 2.83 13.90 -0.74
CA THR A 133 1.49 13.38 -1.07
C THR A 133 0.94 12.53 0.06
N GLU A 134 -0.33 12.16 -0.01
CA GLU A 134 -1.00 11.26 0.93
C GLU A 134 -1.46 9.98 0.24
N ALA A 135 -1.33 8.87 0.94
CA ALA A 135 -1.85 7.58 0.51
C ALA A 135 -2.24 6.73 1.73
N PHE A 136 -3.09 5.75 1.52
CA PHE A 136 -3.36 4.73 2.52
C PHE A 136 -2.18 3.77 2.66
N VAL A 137 -1.96 3.29 3.88
CA VAL A 137 -1.00 2.23 4.20
C VAL A 137 -1.63 1.24 5.18
N TYR A 138 -1.24 -0.02 5.09
CA TYR A 138 -1.58 -1.04 6.07
C TYR A 138 -0.51 -1.07 7.16
N ASN A 139 -0.76 -0.45 8.30
CA ASN A 139 0.10 -0.50 9.49
C ASN A 139 -0.65 -1.15 10.65
N THR A 140 0.04 -1.49 11.73
CA THR A 140 -0.60 -2.24 12.83
C THR A 140 -0.30 -1.68 14.20
N THR A 141 -1.33 -1.67 15.05
CA THR A 141 -1.25 -1.49 16.50
C THR A 141 -1.37 -2.82 17.27
N MET A 142 -1.58 -3.92 16.54
CA MET A 142 -1.84 -5.27 17.06
C MET A 142 -0.57 -6.13 16.93
N TYR A 143 0.41 -5.93 17.81
CA TYR A 143 1.70 -6.63 17.80
C TYR A 143 2.13 -7.09 19.19
N GLN A 144 3.02 -8.08 19.25
CA GLN A 144 3.64 -8.50 20.52
C GLN A 144 4.62 -7.43 21.00
N SER A 145 4.72 -7.22 22.31
CA SER A 145 5.52 -6.11 22.88
C SER A 145 7.00 -6.20 22.56
N ASP A 146 7.55 -7.40 22.35
CA ASP A 146 8.94 -7.63 21.98
C ASP A 146 9.24 -7.20 20.53
N TRP A 147 8.23 -7.07 19.66
CA TRP A 147 8.41 -6.66 18.26
C TRP A 147 8.97 -5.24 18.14
N THR A 148 8.74 -4.37 19.14
CA THR A 148 9.29 -3.00 19.14
C THR A 148 10.81 -2.96 19.32
N THR A 149 11.42 -4.09 19.70
CA THR A 149 12.88 -4.23 19.88
C THR A 149 13.56 -4.94 18.71
N LEU A 150 12.79 -5.46 17.75
CA LEU A 150 13.33 -6.11 16.56
C LEU A 150 14.10 -5.12 15.69
N ARG A 151 15.04 -5.65 14.89
CA ARG A 151 15.74 -4.88 13.86
C ARG A 151 14.72 -4.20 12.95
N CYS A 152 14.86 -2.88 12.82
CA CYS A 152 14.08 -2.09 11.88
C CYS A 152 14.78 -2.05 10.51
N PHE A 153 13.98 -1.95 9.45
CA PHE A 153 14.42 -1.91 8.07
C PHE A 153 13.93 -0.65 7.37
N GLU A 154 14.74 -0.09 6.47
CA GLU A 154 14.33 1.05 5.63
C GLU A 154 13.55 0.60 4.40
N SER A 155 13.80 -0.62 3.92
CA SER A 155 13.12 -1.24 2.80
C SER A 155 13.07 -2.75 3.03
N TYR A 156 11.88 -3.35 2.89
CA TYR A 156 11.73 -4.80 2.94
C TYR A 156 12.12 -5.44 1.60
N ASP A 157 12.82 -6.57 1.68
CA ASP A 157 13.03 -7.51 0.57
C ASP A 157 13.00 -8.95 1.10
N ALA A 158 12.10 -9.80 0.60
CA ALA A 158 12.00 -11.20 1.01
C ALA A 158 13.31 -12.00 0.83
N ASN A 159 14.18 -11.56 -0.07
CA ASN A 159 15.49 -12.17 -0.34
C ASN A 159 16.68 -11.34 0.18
N GLY A 160 16.42 -10.40 1.10
CA GLY A 160 17.43 -9.55 1.69
C GLY A 160 18.48 -10.32 2.52
N ASP A 161 19.55 -9.62 2.88
CA ASP A 161 20.69 -10.15 3.64
C ASP A 161 20.38 -10.54 5.10
N HIS A 162 19.14 -10.34 5.56
CA HIS A 162 18.69 -10.68 6.90
C HIS A 162 18.47 -12.18 7.13
N GLY A 163 18.45 -13.01 6.08
CA GLY A 163 18.29 -14.46 6.19
C GLY A 163 16.88 -14.95 6.58
N LEU A 164 15.98 -14.04 6.96
CA LEU A 164 14.58 -14.31 7.29
C LEU A 164 13.71 -14.50 6.02
N LYS A 165 13.64 -15.72 5.48
CA LYS A 165 12.87 -16.02 4.27
C LYS A 165 11.36 -15.96 4.53
N TYR A 166 10.63 -15.25 3.68
CA TYR A 166 9.16 -15.18 3.74
C TYR A 166 8.52 -16.57 3.57
N ALA A 167 7.59 -16.92 4.46
CA ALA A 167 6.76 -18.11 4.33
C ALA A 167 5.45 -17.78 3.60
N TYR A 168 5.27 -18.37 2.41
CA TYR A 168 4.06 -18.24 1.58
C TYR A 168 2.81 -18.64 2.35
N ARG A 169 1.67 -17.98 2.08
CA ARG A 169 0.41 -18.26 2.80
C ARG A 169 -0.05 -19.69 2.59
N GLU A 170 0.20 -20.22 1.40
CA GLU A 170 -0.14 -21.56 0.94
C GLU A 170 0.63 -22.67 1.68
N THR A 171 1.72 -22.32 2.36
CA THR A 171 2.59 -23.26 3.09
C THR A 171 2.47 -23.11 4.61
N ARG A 172 1.47 -22.37 5.10
CA ARG A 172 1.27 -22.14 6.54
C ARG A 172 0.31 -23.17 7.10
N ASP A 173 0.69 -23.76 8.23
CA ASP A 173 -0.21 -24.54 9.09
C ASP A 173 -1.31 -23.66 9.70
#